data_AF-A0A925R1Q8-F1
#
_entry.id   AF-A0A925R1Q8-F1
#
_cell.length_a   1.000
_cell.length_b   1.000
_cell.length_c   1.000
_cell.angle_alpha   90.00
_cell.angle_beta   90.00
_cell.angle_gamma   90.00
#
_symmetry.space_group_name_H-M   'P 1'
#
loop_
_entity.id
_entity.type
_entity.pdbx_description
1 polymer ?
#
loop_
_entity_poly.entity_id
_entity_poly.type
_entity_poly.pdbx_seq_one_letter_code
_entity_poly.pdbx_strand_id
1 'polypeptide(L)' 'MDDNLHSPQRRLIELRMEHADLDSLIDQAADSLPDDDLALRRLKKRRLVLRDQISQLEARLEPPEPA' A
#
# COMPACT_ATOMS: atom_id res chain seq x y z
N MET A 1 -15.62 25.90 -4.87
CA MET A 1 -14.46 25.58 -5.74
C MET A 1 -13.83 24.36 -5.09
N ASP A 2 -14.38 23.19 -5.38
CA ASP A 2 -14.20 21.99 -4.53
C ASP A 2 -13.65 20.80 -5.34
N ASP A 3 -13.16 21.04 -6.55
CA ASP A 3 -12.89 19.98 -7.53
C ASP A 3 -11.49 19.34 -7.47
N ASN A 4 -10.63 19.69 -6.49
CA ASN A 4 -9.25 19.17 -6.46
C ASN A 4 -8.80 18.57 -5.12
N LEU A 5 -9.72 18.12 -4.27
CA LEU A 5 -9.35 17.36 -3.05
C LEU A 5 -9.03 15.89 -3.33
N HIS A 6 -9.42 15.36 -4.49
CA HIS A 6 -9.23 13.95 -4.87
C HIS A 6 -8.26 13.79 -6.05
N SER A 7 -7.12 14.49 -6.01
CA SER A 7 -6.11 14.27 -7.02
C SER A 7 -5.57 12.83 -6.92
N PRO A 8 -5.42 12.11 -8.04
CA PRO A 8 -4.90 10.75 -8.03
C PRO A 8 -3.50 10.66 -7.40
N GLN A 9 -2.72 11.74 -7.44
CA GLN A 9 -1.44 11.88 -6.74
C GLN A 9 -1.61 11.86 -5.22
N ARG A 10 -2.64 12.54 -4.67
CA ARG A 10 -2.93 12.51 -3.24
C ARG A 10 -3.31 11.09 -2.80
N ARG A 11 -4.14 10.42 -3.59
CA ARG A 11 -4.52 9.02 -3.33
C ARG A 11 -3.30 8.09 -3.36
N LEU A 12 -2.34 8.33 -4.25
CA LEU A 12 -1.07 7.59 -4.29
C LEU A 12 -0.26 7.79 -3.01
N ILE A 13 -0.18 9.02 -2.50
CA ILE A 13 0.52 9.32 -1.24
C ILE A 13 -0.17 8.61 -0.07
N GLU A 14 -1.50 8.65 0.02
CA GLU A 14 -2.27 7.94 1.05
C GLU A 14 -1.98 6.44 1.04
N LEU A 15 -2.04 5.81 -0.14
CA LEU A 15 -1.77 4.38 -0.28
C LEU A 15 -0.33 4.02 0.11
N ARG A 16 0.65 4.87 -0.24
CA ARG A 16 2.05 4.68 0.14
C ARG A 16 2.26 4.81 1.65
N MET A 17 1.60 5.76 2.31
CA MET A 17 1.63 5.90 3.77
C MET A 17 1.01 4.67 4.44
N GLU A 18 -0.18 4.25 4.00
CA GLU A 18 -0.86 3.06 4.54
C GLU A 18 -0.01 1.79 4.35
N HIS A 19 0.67 1.66 3.20
CA HIS A 19 1.60 0.56 2.95
C HIS A 19 2.79 0.59 3.92
N ALA A 20 3.39 1.75 4.16
CA ALA A 20 4.53 1.89 5.08
C ALA A 20 4.16 1.61 6.54
N ASP A 21 2.98 2.07 6.96
CA ASP A 21 2.42 1.75 8.29
C ASP A 21 2.20 0.25 8.43
N LEU A 22 1.65 -0.39 7.39
CA LEU A 22 1.41 -1.82 7.40
C LEU A 22 2.70 -2.65 7.40
N ASP A 23 3.75 -2.18 6.72
CA ASP A 23 5.09 -2.78 6.82
C ASP A 23 5.61 -2.72 8.25
N SER A 24 5.53 -1.55 8.88
CA SER A 24 5.97 -1.36 10.27
C SER A 24 5.19 -2.25 11.26
N LEU A 25 3.90 -2.48 11.01
CA LEU A 25 3.07 -3.39 11.79
C LEU A 25 3.45 -4.86 11.57
N ILE A 26 3.81 -5.25 10.34
CA ILE A 26 4.26 -6.61 10.02
C ILE A 26 5.58 -6.91 10.74
N ASP A 27 6.52 -5.97 10.73
CA ASP A 27 7.82 -6.14 11.39
C ASP A 27 7.62 -6.31 12.90
N GLN A 28 6.86 -5.41 13.54
CA GLN A 28 6.51 -5.53 14.97
C GLN A 28 5.79 -6.84 15.30
N ALA A 29 4.85 -7.28 14.46
CA ALA A 29 4.13 -8.53 14.67
C ALA A 29 5.04 -9.76 14.52
N ALA A 30 5.99 -9.72 13.58
CA ALA A 30 6.97 -10.78 13.38
C ALA A 30 7.93 -10.92 14.57
N ASP A 31 8.33 -9.80 15.18
CA ASP A 31 9.17 -9.79 16.40
C ASP A 31 8.38 -10.19 17.66
N SER A 32 7.11 -9.76 17.78
CA SER A 32 6.33 -9.95 19.01
C SER A 32 5.64 -11.31 19.11
N LEU A 33 5.10 -11.86 18.02
CA LEU A 33 4.32 -13.11 18.01
C LEU A 33 4.77 -14.02 16.85
N PRO A 34 5.86 -14.78 16.99
CA PRO A 34 6.33 -15.70 15.96
C PRO A 34 5.35 -16.86 15.65
N ASP A 35 4.40 -17.16 16.55
CA ASP A 35 3.43 -18.25 16.41
C ASP A 35 2.08 -17.82 15.78
N ASP A 36 1.80 -16.51 15.64
CA ASP A 36 0.54 -16.04 15.03
C ASP A 36 0.65 -15.92 13.51
N ASP A 37 0.89 -17.08 12.91
CA ASP A 37 1.15 -17.25 11.50
C ASP A 37 -0.07 -16.81 10.65
N LEU A 38 -1.29 -16.93 11.19
CA LEU A 38 -2.52 -16.48 10.53
C LEU A 38 -2.63 -14.95 10.50
N ALA A 39 -2.36 -14.26 11.61
CA ALA A 39 -2.38 -12.80 11.64
C ALA A 39 -1.32 -12.22 10.70
N LEU A 40 -0.09 -12.75 10.76
CA LEU A 40 1.01 -12.31 9.90
C LEU A 40 0.71 -12.52 8.41
N ARG A 41 0.11 -13.67 8.05
CA ARG A 41 -0.35 -13.95 6.68
C ARG A 41 -1.43 -12.96 6.21
N ARG A 42 -2.37 -12.58 7.08
CA ARG A 42 -3.41 -11.59 6.76
C ARG A 42 -2.83 -10.20 6.52
N LEU A 43 -1.87 -9.77 7.35
CA LEU A 43 -1.18 -8.49 7.20
C LEU A 43 -0.37 -8.46 5.89
N LYS A 44 0.43 -9.50 5.63
CA LYS A 44 1.19 -9.63 4.36
C LYS A 44 0.28 -9.61 3.13
N LYS A 45 -0.90 -10.25 3.21
CA LYS A 45 -1.89 -10.21 2.13
C LYS A 45 -2.44 -8.79 1.91
N ARG A 46 -2.77 -8.07 2.98
CA ARG A 46 -3.20 -6.66 2.89
C ARG A 46 -2.12 -5.78 2.26
N ARG A 47 -0.85 -5.98 2.64
CA ARG A 47 0.30 -5.27 2.06
C ARG A 47 0.40 -5.50 0.57
N LEU A 48 0.26 -6.76 0.14
CA LEU A 48 0.27 -7.11 -1.29
C LEU A 48 -0.83 -6.37 -2.05
N VAL A 49 -2.06 -6.32 -1.52
CA VAL A 49 -3.18 -5.60 -2.15
C VAL A 49 -2.89 -4.09 -2.24
N LEU A 50 -2.34 -3.48 -1.19
CA LEU A 50 -1.96 -2.06 -1.21
C LEU A 50 -0.87 -1.78 -2.26
N ARG A 51 0.15 -2.64 -2.34
CA ARG A 51 1.19 -2.54 -3.37
C ARG A 51 0.60 -2.62 -4.78
N ASP A 52 -0.31 -3.56 -5.02
CA ASP A 52 -0.93 -3.71 -6.33
C ASP A 52 -1.82 -2.50 -6.68
N GLN A 53 -2.49 -1.90 -5.69
CA GLN A 53 -3.24 -0.65 -5.87
C GLN A 53 -2.34 0.54 -6.17
N ILE A 54 -1.19 0.65 -5.49
CA ILE A 54 -0.16 1.65 -5.76
C ILE A 54 0.32 1.52 -7.20
N SER A 55 0.76 0.32 -7.62
CA SER A 55 1.27 0.11 -8.97
C SER A 55 0.22 0.36 -10.05
N GLN A 56 -1.05 -0.02 -9.82
CA GLN A 56 -2.14 0.30 -10.75
C GLN A 56 -2.41 1.79 -10.86
N LEU A 57 -2.30 2.53 -9.75
CA LEU A 57 -2.51 3.98 -9.75
C LEU A 57 -1.31 4.71 -10.38
N GLU A 58 -0.09 4.25 -10.10
CA GLU A 58 1.14 4.73 -10.75
C GLU A 58 1.09 4.53 -12.26
N ALA A 59 0.72 3.34 -12.74
CA ALA A 59 0.58 3.05 -14.17
C ALA A 59 -0.55 3.86 -14.87
N ARG A 60 -1.50 4.41 -14.11
CA ARG A 60 -2.52 5.34 -14.64
C ARG A 60 -2.03 6.78 -14.66
N LEU A 61 -1.12 7.14 -13.75
CA LEU A 61 -0.54 8.47 -13.63
C LEU A 61 0.66 8.65 -14.57
N GLU A 62 1.43 7.60 -14.80
CA GLU A 62 2.56 7.53 -15.71
C GLU A 62 2.10 6.84 -17.00
N PRO A 63 1.96 7.54 -18.14
CA PRO A 63 1.66 6.88 -19.40
C PRO A 63 2.79 5.89 -19.72
N PRO A 64 2.49 4.67 -20.20
CA PRO A 64 3.53 3.70 -20.52
C PRO A 64 4.44 4.29 -21.61
N GLU A 65 5.72 4.49 -21.30
CA GLU A 65 6.73 4.63 -22.35
C GLU A 65 6.78 3.29 -23.10
N PRO A 66 6.50 3.26 -24.42
CA PRO A 66 6.68 2.04 -25.19
C PRO A 66 8.18 1.77 -25.30
N ALA A 67 8.65 0.73 -24.62
CA ALA A 67 9.99 0.15 -24.79
C ALA A 67 9.94 -1.01 -25.80
#